data_AF-F3ZGL7-F1
#
_entry.id   AF-F3ZGL7-F1
#
_cell.length_a   1.000
_cell.length_b   1.000
_cell.length_c   1.000
_cell.angle_alpha   90.00
_cell.angle_beta   90.00
_cell.angle_gamma   90.00
#
_symmetry.space_group_name_H-M   'P 1'
#
loop_
_entity.id
_entity.type
_entity.pdbx_description
1 polymer ?
#
loop_
_entity_poly.entity_id
_entity_poly.type
_entity_poly.pdbx_seq_one_letter_code
_entity_poly.pdbx_strand_id
1 'polypeptide(L)'
;MRIGDGPLRAVQRILRARGLDPRALPETGPEPDLARRYEARIPPRYRGAALGHPAVRVWADQVVAAAERPNPGARAAVTTGPSLLLAGPTGVGKTHEAYGAVRALADAGLAVRWEATTAADLYAELRPQPGSDPERVLARVSRVPLLLLDDLGAARSSEWVEEITYRLINRRYNHELPTLITTNLPIRDLRATLGDRIASRLAEMTDRVVLDGADRRRRSAA
;
A
#
# COMPACT_ATOMS: atom_id res chain seq x y z
N MET A 1 -27.82 34.04 16.50
CA MET A 1 -26.52 34.27 15.86
C MET A 1 -26.20 33.06 14.98
N ARG A 2 -26.43 33.12 13.66
CA ARG A 2 -26.27 31.98 12.74
C ARG A 2 -24.83 31.98 12.19
N ILE A 3 -24.07 30.93 12.48
CA ILE A 3 -22.71 30.69 12.00
C ILE A 3 -22.80 30.43 10.48
N GLY A 4 -22.38 31.39 9.66
CA GLY A 4 -22.71 31.43 8.23
C GLY A 4 -21.70 30.74 7.32
N ASP A 5 -22.14 29.69 6.62
CA ASP A 5 -22.02 29.31 5.19
C ASP A 5 -20.86 29.75 4.27
N GLY A 6 -19.91 30.59 4.70
CA GLY A 6 -18.87 31.20 3.86
C GLY A 6 -18.00 30.20 3.08
N PRO A 7 -17.48 29.12 3.69
CA PRO A 7 -16.64 28.14 3.01
C PRO A 7 -17.43 27.32 1.98
N LEU A 8 -18.66 26.92 2.31
CA LEU A 8 -19.52 26.12 1.44
C LEU A 8 -19.93 26.90 0.18
N ARG A 9 -20.21 28.21 0.31
CA ARG A 9 -20.52 29.07 -0.85
C ARG A 9 -19.32 29.27 -1.76
N ALA A 10 -18.11 29.32 -1.22
CA ALA A 10 -16.89 29.42 -2.03
C ALA A 10 -16.67 28.15 -2.87
N VAL A 11 -16.82 26.98 -2.26
CA VAL A 11 -16.70 25.69 -2.94
C VAL A 11 -17.78 25.52 -4.02
N GLN A 12 -19.04 25.83 -3.71
CA GLN A 12 -20.14 25.74 -4.68
C GLN A 12 -19.93 26.64 -5.91
N ARG A 13 -19.33 27.82 -5.73
CA ARG A 13 -19.00 28.74 -6.83
C ARG A 13 -17.91 28.17 -7.74
N ILE A 14 -16.89 27.53 -7.16
CA ILE A 14 -15.81 26.88 -7.92
C ILE A 14 -16.35 25.70 -8.73
N LEU A 15 -17.22 24.88 -8.13
CA LEU A 15 -17.83 23.73 -8.82
C LEU A 15 -18.69 24.18 -10.01
N ARG A 16 -19.54 25.18 -9.82
CA ARG A 16 -20.36 25.76 -10.90
C ARG A 16 -19.52 26.40 -12.01
N ALA A 17 -18.43 27.10 -11.67
CA ALA A 17 -17.52 27.68 -12.65
C ALA A 17 -16.82 26.61 -13.52
N ARG A 18 -16.74 25.36 -13.03
CA ARG A 18 -16.22 24.21 -13.78
C ARG A 18 -17.31 23.40 -14.49
N GLY A 19 -18.56 23.88 -14.52
CA GLY A 19 -19.68 23.17 -15.13
C GLY A 19 -20.17 21.96 -14.33
N LEU A 20 -19.72 21.80 -13.07
CA LEU A 20 -20.09 20.70 -12.20
C LEU A 20 -21.28 21.12 -11.32
N ASP A 21 -22.36 20.33 -11.33
CA ASP A 21 -23.49 20.56 -10.44
C ASP A 21 -23.09 20.22 -8.99
N PRO A 22 -23.07 21.18 -8.05
CA PRO A 22 -22.76 20.91 -6.65
C PRO A 22 -23.78 20.00 -5.94
N ARG A 23 -24.90 19.66 -6.59
CA ARG A 23 -25.90 18.69 -6.10
C ARG A 23 -25.83 17.33 -6.80
N ALA A 24 -25.05 17.21 -7.89
CA ALA A 24 -24.82 15.92 -8.52
C ALA A 24 -23.94 15.08 -7.59
N LEU A 25 -24.44 13.91 -7.19
CA LEU A 25 -23.60 12.89 -6.57
C LEU A 25 -22.55 12.46 -7.61
N PRO A 26 -21.26 12.39 -7.27
CA PRO A 26 -20.26 11.87 -8.18
C PRO A 26 -20.69 10.49 -8.69
N GLU A 27 -20.60 10.29 -10.01
CA GLU A 27 -20.92 8.98 -10.59
C GLU A 27 -20.10 7.90 -9.89
N THR A 28 -20.80 6.90 -9.34
CA THR A 28 -20.23 5.76 -8.63
C THR A 28 -19.69 4.71 -9.61
N GLY A 29 -18.95 5.15 -10.62
CA GLY A 29 -18.17 4.33 -11.52
C GLY A 29 -16.69 4.68 -11.43
N PRO A 30 -15.78 3.78 -11.85
CA PRO A 30 -14.37 4.12 -11.99
C PRO A 30 -14.25 5.24 -13.02
N GLU A 31 -13.76 6.41 -12.59
CA GLU A 31 -13.26 7.40 -13.54
C GLU A 31 -12.14 6.72 -14.34
N PRO A 32 -12.17 6.72 -15.68
CA PRO A 32 -11.10 6.14 -16.51
C PRO A 32 -9.71 6.66 -16.14
N ASP A 33 -9.63 7.84 -15.55
CA ASP A 33 -8.39 8.48 -15.11
C ASP A 33 -7.77 7.82 -13.85
N LEU A 34 -8.56 7.20 -12.96
CA LEU A 34 -8.01 6.63 -11.71
C LEU A 34 -7.17 5.37 -11.98
N ALA A 35 -7.70 4.43 -12.77
CA ALA A 35 -6.96 3.23 -13.17
C ALA A 35 -5.67 3.61 -13.92
N ARG A 36 -5.76 4.59 -14.84
CA ARG A 36 -4.58 5.14 -15.54
C ARG A 36 -3.54 5.73 -14.59
N ARG A 37 -3.97 6.52 -13.59
CA ARG A 37 -3.07 7.09 -12.57
C ARG A 37 -2.35 6.01 -11.76
N TYR A 38 -2.98 4.86 -11.54
CA TYR A 38 -2.35 3.75 -10.83
C TYR A 38 -1.34 3.06 -11.72
N GLU A 39 -1.74 2.71 -12.95
CA GLU A 39 -0.84 2.09 -13.93
C GLU A 39 0.42 2.92 -14.21
N ALA A 40 0.31 4.26 -14.17
CA ALA A 40 1.44 5.16 -14.33
C ALA A 40 2.50 4.99 -13.22
N ARG A 41 2.08 4.63 -12.00
CA ARG A 41 2.97 4.41 -10.84
C ARG A 41 3.42 2.96 -10.68
N ILE A 42 2.78 2.02 -11.39
CA ILE A 42 3.19 0.62 -11.42
C ILE A 42 4.39 0.48 -12.39
N PRO A 43 5.51 -0.11 -11.96
CA PRO A 43 6.65 -0.36 -12.84
C PRO A 43 6.24 -1.15 -14.08
N PRO A 44 6.81 -0.87 -15.28
CA PRO A 44 6.39 -1.51 -16.54
C PRO A 44 6.27 -3.05 -16.47
N ARG A 45 7.19 -3.70 -15.75
CA ARG A 45 7.21 -5.15 -15.54
C ARG A 45 5.96 -5.71 -14.85
N TYR A 46 5.26 -4.91 -14.04
CA TYR A 46 4.12 -5.34 -13.24
C TYR A 46 2.79 -4.73 -13.70
N ARG A 47 2.75 -3.99 -14.82
CA ARG A 47 1.50 -3.40 -15.34
C ARG A 47 0.46 -4.45 -15.73
N GLY A 48 0.91 -5.61 -16.20
CA GLY A 48 0.05 -6.77 -16.47
C GLY A 48 -0.22 -7.64 -15.25
N ALA A 49 0.14 -7.21 -14.05
CA ALA A 49 -0.03 -8.02 -12.85
C ALA A 49 -1.50 -8.30 -12.57
N ALA A 50 -1.85 -9.56 -12.38
CA ALA A 50 -3.20 -10.00 -12.03
C ALA A 50 -3.18 -10.69 -10.67
N LEU A 51 -4.25 -10.46 -9.91
CA LEU A 51 -4.52 -11.14 -8.65
C LEU A 51 -4.99 -12.57 -8.93
N GLY A 52 -4.15 -13.55 -8.66
CA GLY A 52 -4.41 -14.98 -8.94
C GLY A 52 -4.57 -15.84 -7.69
N HIS A 53 -3.96 -15.47 -6.57
CA HIS A 53 -3.94 -16.28 -5.37
C HIS A 53 -5.22 -16.08 -4.53
N PRO A 54 -5.98 -17.13 -4.19
CA PRO A 54 -7.26 -17.01 -3.48
C PRO A 54 -7.16 -16.25 -2.14
N ALA A 55 -6.12 -16.53 -1.33
CA ALA A 55 -5.94 -15.83 -0.06
C ALA A 55 -5.63 -14.33 -0.22
N VAL A 56 -4.96 -13.93 -1.31
CA VAL A 56 -4.69 -12.51 -1.58
C VAL A 56 -5.96 -11.81 -2.06
N ARG A 57 -6.84 -12.54 -2.77
CA ARG A 57 -8.18 -12.07 -3.09
C ARG A 57 -9.04 -11.83 -1.86
N VAL A 58 -9.06 -12.79 -0.92
CA VAL A 58 -9.75 -12.62 0.37
C VAL A 58 -9.25 -11.37 1.10
N TRP A 59 -7.94 -11.17 1.16
CA TRP A 59 -7.37 -9.96 1.74
C TRP A 59 -7.85 -8.68 1.04
N ALA A 60 -7.85 -8.66 -0.29
CA ALA A 60 -8.31 -7.51 -1.06
C ALA A 60 -9.80 -7.21 -0.78
N ASP A 61 -10.63 -8.24 -0.71
CA ASP A 61 -12.06 -8.12 -0.40
C ASP A 61 -12.29 -7.55 1.02
N GLN A 62 -11.46 -7.93 2.01
CA GLN A 62 -11.50 -7.35 3.35
C GLN A 62 -11.13 -5.87 3.35
N VAL A 63 -10.09 -5.47 2.61
CA VAL A 63 -9.72 -4.06 2.47
C VAL A 63 -10.81 -3.25 1.76
N VAL A 64 -11.48 -3.84 0.76
CA VAL A 64 -12.65 -3.22 0.11
C VAL A 64 -13.79 -3.04 1.09
N ALA A 65 -14.08 -4.05 1.91
CA ALA A 65 -15.13 -3.98 2.92
C ALA A 65 -14.85 -2.95 4.02
N ALA A 66 -13.58 -2.74 4.37
CA ALA A 66 -13.15 -1.74 5.35
C ALA A 66 -13.06 -0.31 4.79
N ALA A 67 -13.22 -0.11 3.48
CA ALA A 67 -13.04 1.19 2.86
C ALA A 67 -14.14 2.19 3.25
N GLU A 68 -13.75 3.39 3.64
CA GLU A 68 -14.66 4.40 4.16
C GLU A 68 -14.87 5.56 3.18
N ARG A 69 -16.04 6.19 3.24
CA ARG A 69 -16.30 7.43 2.49
C ARG A 69 -15.97 8.63 3.39
N PRO A 70 -14.97 9.46 3.04
CA PRO A 70 -14.54 10.55 3.89
C PRO A 70 -15.57 11.69 4.01
N ASN A 71 -16.48 11.80 3.05
CA ASN A 71 -17.64 12.71 3.10
C ASN A 71 -18.76 12.21 2.18
N PRO A 72 -20.01 12.69 2.36
CA PRO A 72 -21.13 12.34 1.48
C PRO A 72 -20.83 12.65 0.01
N GLY A 73 -21.00 11.67 -0.85
CA GLY A 73 -20.69 11.77 -2.28
C GLY A 73 -19.24 11.44 -2.64
N ALA A 74 -18.29 11.42 -1.70
CA ALA A 74 -16.96 10.92 -2.00
C ALA A 74 -16.97 9.40 -2.28
N ARG A 75 -16.03 8.98 -3.13
CA ARG A 75 -15.72 7.58 -3.31
C ARG A 75 -15.20 6.97 -2.01
N ALA A 76 -15.50 5.69 -1.82
CA ALA A 76 -14.88 4.93 -0.74
C ALA A 76 -13.36 4.94 -0.95
N ALA A 77 -12.63 5.13 0.12
CA ALA A 77 -11.19 5.26 0.12
C ALA A 77 -10.61 4.24 1.09
N VAL A 78 -9.46 3.69 0.75
CA VAL A 78 -8.69 2.88 1.69
C VAL A 78 -8.16 3.82 2.76
N THR A 79 -8.62 3.64 4.00
CA THR A 79 -8.23 4.42 5.18
C THR A 79 -7.64 3.52 6.26
N THR A 80 -8.25 2.36 6.50
CA THR A 80 -7.79 1.30 7.41
C THR A 80 -7.97 -0.08 6.78
N GLY A 81 -7.45 -1.13 7.43
CA GLY A 81 -7.69 -2.52 7.05
C GLY A 81 -6.53 -3.47 7.36
N PRO A 82 -6.70 -4.78 7.11
CA PRO A 82 -5.66 -5.76 7.39
C PRO A 82 -4.44 -5.55 6.49
N SER A 83 -3.27 -5.94 6.99
CA SER A 83 -2.05 -6.04 6.19
C SER A 83 -1.87 -7.45 5.64
N LEU A 84 -0.97 -7.61 4.68
CA LEU A 84 -0.69 -8.90 4.04
C LEU A 84 0.81 -9.14 4.00
N LEU A 85 1.24 -10.34 4.39
CA LEU A 85 2.61 -10.80 4.26
C LEU A 85 2.68 -11.93 3.24
N LEU A 86 3.31 -11.64 2.10
CA LEU A 86 3.65 -12.61 1.07
C LEU A 86 5.06 -13.14 1.33
N ALA A 87 5.18 -14.40 1.73
CA ALA A 87 6.46 -15.07 1.96
C ALA A 87 6.69 -16.17 0.92
N GLY A 88 7.95 -16.53 0.65
CA GLY A 88 8.29 -17.60 -0.28
C GLY A 88 9.63 -17.36 -0.98
N PRO A 89 10.13 -18.32 -1.76
CA PRO A 89 11.43 -18.18 -2.42
C PRO A 89 11.40 -17.13 -3.53
N THR A 90 12.58 -16.74 -4.02
CA THR A 90 12.71 -15.78 -5.11
C THR A 90 12.06 -16.33 -6.39
N GLY A 91 11.35 -15.46 -7.13
CA GLY A 91 10.81 -15.81 -8.44
C GLY A 91 9.43 -16.47 -8.46
N VAL A 92 8.83 -16.79 -7.31
CA VAL A 92 7.48 -17.40 -7.25
C VAL A 92 6.32 -16.45 -7.54
N GLY A 93 6.59 -15.15 -7.65
CA GLY A 93 5.60 -14.15 -8.05
C GLY A 93 5.06 -13.24 -6.95
N LYS A 94 5.67 -13.20 -5.75
CA LYS A 94 5.21 -12.35 -4.62
C LYS A 94 4.94 -10.89 -5.01
N THR A 95 5.93 -10.21 -5.60
CA THR A 95 5.80 -8.82 -6.03
C THR A 95 4.72 -8.65 -7.10
N HIS A 96 4.60 -9.61 -8.01
CA HIS A 96 3.54 -9.59 -9.04
C HIS A 96 2.16 -9.72 -8.39
N GLU A 97 1.99 -10.62 -7.43
CA GLU A 97 0.74 -10.80 -6.69
C GLU A 97 0.39 -9.53 -5.89
N ALA A 98 1.37 -8.88 -5.27
CA ALA A 98 1.18 -7.63 -4.55
C ALA A 98 0.70 -6.49 -5.47
N TYR A 99 1.31 -6.32 -6.65
CA TYR A 99 0.82 -5.34 -7.64
C TYR A 99 -0.56 -5.72 -8.20
N GLY A 100 -0.84 -7.02 -8.35
CA GLY A 100 -2.17 -7.51 -8.71
C GLY A 100 -3.23 -7.12 -7.68
N ALA A 101 -2.88 -7.17 -6.39
CA ALA A 101 -3.74 -6.74 -5.30
C ALA A 101 -3.98 -5.21 -5.33
N VAL A 102 -2.94 -4.40 -5.55
CA VAL A 102 -3.07 -2.94 -5.74
C VAL A 102 -4.02 -2.61 -6.89
N ARG A 103 -3.90 -3.33 -8.02
CA ARG A 103 -4.79 -3.16 -9.18
C ARG A 103 -6.22 -3.56 -8.84
N ALA A 104 -6.42 -4.69 -8.17
CA ALA A 104 -7.76 -5.15 -7.77
C ALA A 104 -8.50 -4.13 -6.89
N LEU A 105 -7.79 -3.45 -5.97
CA LEU A 105 -8.38 -2.36 -5.18
C LEU A 105 -8.78 -1.16 -6.04
N ALA A 106 -7.99 -0.85 -7.08
CA ALA A 106 -8.30 0.20 -8.04
C ALA A 106 -9.52 -0.15 -8.91
N ASP A 107 -9.57 -1.39 -9.39
CA ASP A 107 -10.64 -1.92 -10.23
C ASP A 107 -11.97 -2.02 -9.46
N ALA A 108 -11.91 -2.19 -8.13
CA ALA A 108 -13.07 -2.08 -7.24
C ALA A 108 -13.59 -0.63 -7.08
N GLY A 109 -12.99 0.36 -7.73
CA GLY A 109 -13.43 1.76 -7.73
C GLY A 109 -13.02 2.56 -6.49
N LEU A 110 -12.12 2.02 -5.66
CA LEU A 110 -11.65 2.70 -4.44
C LEU A 110 -10.67 3.82 -4.76
N ALA A 111 -10.80 4.94 -4.04
CA ALA A 111 -9.76 5.96 -3.98
C ALA A 111 -8.61 5.48 -3.07
N VAL A 112 -7.51 5.06 -3.67
CA VAL A 112 -6.33 4.54 -2.95
C VAL A 112 -5.15 5.47 -3.21
N ARG A 113 -4.75 6.20 -2.16
CA ARG A 113 -3.41 6.78 -2.12
C ARG A 113 -2.46 5.69 -1.66
N TRP A 114 -1.54 5.30 -2.53
CA TRP A 114 -0.58 4.25 -2.25
C TRP A 114 0.86 4.67 -2.52
N GLU A 115 1.82 3.91 -2.01
CA GLU A 115 3.24 4.01 -2.34
C GLU A 115 3.82 2.60 -2.43
N ALA A 116 4.81 2.40 -3.29
CA ALA A 116 5.59 1.17 -3.35
C ALA A 116 7.06 1.50 -3.29
N THR A 117 7.79 0.73 -2.49
CA THR A 117 9.25 0.82 -2.37
C THR A 117 9.79 -0.54 -1.97
N THR A 118 11.02 -0.83 -2.37
CA THR A 118 11.73 -1.97 -1.77
C THR A 118 12.27 -1.56 -0.40
N ALA A 119 12.41 -2.50 0.52
CA ALA A 119 13.04 -2.20 1.81
C ALA A 119 14.44 -1.58 1.63
N ALA A 120 15.22 -2.09 0.67
CA ALA A 120 16.54 -1.58 0.36
C ALA A 120 16.53 -0.12 -0.16
N ASP A 121 15.63 0.22 -1.09
CA ASP A 121 15.50 1.58 -1.62
C ASP A 121 15.03 2.56 -0.55
N LEU A 122 14.08 2.14 0.30
CA LEU A 122 13.63 2.94 1.43
C LEU A 122 14.79 3.25 2.39
N TYR A 123 15.60 2.24 2.72
CA TYR A 123 16.79 2.45 3.55
C TYR A 123 17.81 3.36 2.86
N ALA A 124 17.96 3.28 1.55
CA ALA A 124 18.85 4.20 0.82
C ALA A 124 18.33 5.65 0.88
N GLU A 125 17.02 5.88 0.69
CA GLU A 125 16.39 7.21 0.75
C GLU A 125 16.42 7.82 2.17
N LEU A 126 16.39 6.98 3.21
CA LEU A 126 16.43 7.41 4.60
C LEU A 126 17.84 7.64 5.15
N ARG A 127 18.90 7.30 4.41
CA ARG A 127 20.25 7.61 4.85
C ARG A 127 20.45 9.13 4.87
N PRO A 128 20.95 9.71 5.97
CA PRO A 128 21.23 11.14 6.03
C PRO A 128 22.21 11.56 4.93
N GLN A 129 21.75 12.46 4.07
CA GLN A 129 22.55 13.14 3.04
C GLN A 129 22.38 14.66 3.16
N PRO A 130 23.37 15.48 2.78
CA PRO A 130 23.22 16.94 2.76
C PRO A 130 21.97 17.37 1.97
N GLY A 131 21.08 18.14 2.60
CA GLY A 131 19.84 18.62 1.99
C GLY A 131 18.69 17.61 1.93
N SER A 132 18.88 16.38 2.43
CA SER A 132 17.79 15.41 2.59
C SER A 132 17.02 15.64 3.90
N ASP A 133 15.76 15.18 3.93
CA ASP A 133 14.93 15.14 5.14
C ASP A 133 14.39 13.72 5.33
N PRO A 134 15.18 12.81 5.93
CA PRO A 134 14.78 11.43 6.16
C PRO A 134 13.50 11.31 7.00
N GLU A 135 13.27 12.23 7.94
CA GLU A 135 12.08 12.24 8.77
C GLU A 135 10.82 12.53 7.96
N ARG A 136 10.90 13.44 6.99
CA ARG A 136 9.81 13.68 6.04
C ARG A 136 9.55 12.47 5.14
N VAL A 137 10.59 11.78 4.67
CA VAL A 137 10.45 10.54 3.88
C VAL A 137 9.76 9.46 4.71
N LEU A 138 10.26 9.19 5.93
CA LEU A 138 9.65 8.21 6.81
C LEU A 138 8.22 8.59 7.17
N ALA A 139 7.93 9.87 7.43
CA ALA A 139 6.58 10.36 7.69
C ALA A 139 5.64 10.16 6.49
N ARG A 140 6.12 10.36 5.26
CA ARG A 140 5.35 10.11 4.03
C ARG A 140 4.98 8.62 3.92
N VAL A 141 5.99 7.75 3.96
CA VAL A 141 5.85 6.29 3.76
C VAL A 141 5.03 5.65 4.90
N SER A 142 5.21 6.12 6.13
CA SER A 142 4.50 5.57 7.30
C SER A 142 3.05 6.04 7.44
N ARG A 143 2.62 7.06 6.68
CA ARG A 143 1.24 7.62 6.72
C ARG A 143 0.45 7.37 5.44
N VAL A 144 1.09 6.91 4.37
CA VAL A 144 0.36 6.61 3.13
C VAL A 144 -0.70 5.53 3.40
N PRO A 145 -1.95 5.69 2.94
CA PRO A 145 -3.01 4.75 3.28
C PRO A 145 -2.72 3.30 2.90
N LEU A 146 -2.15 3.06 1.72
CA LEU A 146 -1.67 1.74 1.31
C LEU A 146 -0.17 1.76 1.00
N LEU A 147 0.60 0.91 1.66
CA LEU A 147 2.04 0.75 1.37
C LEU A 147 2.32 -0.65 0.82
N LEU A 148 3.06 -0.71 -0.28
CA LEU A 148 3.76 -1.92 -0.73
C LEU A 148 5.23 -1.81 -0.32
N LEU A 149 5.62 -2.61 0.67
CA LEU A 149 7.01 -2.78 1.11
C LEU A 149 7.54 -4.10 0.55
N ASP A 150 8.28 -4.01 -0.55
CA ASP A 150 8.80 -5.17 -1.26
C ASP A 150 10.15 -5.62 -0.67
N ASP A 151 10.37 -6.93 -0.61
CA ASP A 151 11.63 -7.59 -0.23
C ASP A 151 12.14 -7.25 1.18
N LEU A 152 11.23 -7.23 2.16
CA LEU A 152 11.57 -7.06 3.57
C LEU A 152 12.47 -8.21 4.05
N GLY A 153 13.60 -7.86 4.66
CA GLY A 153 14.59 -8.81 5.17
C GLY A 153 15.72 -9.14 4.20
N ALA A 154 15.76 -8.55 3.00
CA ALA A 154 16.88 -8.71 2.07
C ALA A 154 18.12 -7.86 2.42
N ALA A 155 17.92 -6.74 3.14
CA ALA A 155 19.02 -5.88 3.58
C ALA A 155 19.78 -6.51 4.75
N ARG A 156 21.09 -6.23 4.84
CA ARG A 156 21.89 -6.60 6.01
C ARG A 156 21.31 -5.93 7.26
N SER A 157 21.06 -6.73 8.29
CA SER A 157 20.59 -6.25 9.59
C SER A 157 21.63 -5.32 10.22
N SER A 158 21.20 -4.12 10.60
CA SER A 158 21.92 -3.19 11.47
C SER A 158 20.93 -2.58 12.46
N GLU A 159 21.42 -2.06 13.59
CA GLU A 159 20.56 -1.39 14.58
C GLU A 159 19.73 -0.27 13.94
N TRP A 160 20.33 0.48 13.01
CA TRP A 160 19.63 1.54 12.27
C TRP A 160 18.53 0.99 11.35
N VAL A 161 18.78 -0.11 10.63
CA VAL A 161 17.74 -0.76 9.80
C VAL A 161 16.60 -1.28 10.67
N GLU A 162 16.91 -1.90 11.81
CA GLU A 162 15.92 -2.39 12.77
C GLU A 162 15.09 -1.24 13.34
N GLU A 163 15.72 -0.13 13.73
CA GLU A 163 15.03 1.05 14.26
C GLU A 163 14.06 1.65 13.23
N ILE A 164 14.51 1.87 11.99
CA ILE A 164 13.69 2.41 10.92
C ILE A 164 12.52 1.47 10.59
N THR A 165 12.78 0.17 10.50
CA THR A 165 11.75 -0.85 10.26
C THR A 165 10.73 -0.84 11.39
N TYR A 166 11.18 -0.79 12.64
CA TYR A 166 10.31 -0.74 13.81
C TYR A 166 9.44 0.51 13.80
N ARG A 167 10.02 1.69 13.54
CA ARG A 167 9.27 2.96 13.47
C ARG A 167 8.20 2.92 12.39
N LEU A 168 8.53 2.39 11.21
CA LEU A 168 7.59 2.22 10.10
C LEU A 168 6.45 1.27 10.47
N ILE A 169 6.78 0.03 10.85
CA ILE A 169 5.80 -1.02 11.15
C ILE A 169 4.94 -0.63 12.36
N ASN A 170 5.54 -0.12 13.44
CA ASN A 170 4.81 0.27 14.65
C ASN A 170 3.79 1.38 14.37
N ARG A 171 4.14 2.38 13.54
CA ARG A 171 3.17 3.43 13.18
C ARG A 171 2.00 2.85 12.38
N ARG A 172 2.32 2.06 11.34
CA ARG A 172 1.28 1.50 10.46
C ARG A 172 0.38 0.52 11.21
N TYR A 173 0.95 -0.27 12.12
CA TYR A 173 0.25 -1.13 13.07
C TYR A 173 -0.73 -0.33 13.93
N ASN A 174 -0.25 0.71 14.64
CA ASN A 174 -1.09 1.52 15.55
C ASN A 174 -2.22 2.29 14.87
N HIS A 175 -2.12 2.51 13.55
CA HIS A 175 -3.12 3.23 12.77
C HIS A 175 -3.89 2.31 11.80
N GLU A 176 -3.72 0.99 11.93
CA GLU A 176 -4.38 -0.02 11.10
C GLU A 176 -4.25 0.27 9.59
N LEU A 177 -3.10 0.78 9.16
CA LEU A 177 -2.86 1.15 7.76
C LEU A 177 -2.49 -0.10 6.95
N PRO A 178 -3.28 -0.48 5.93
CA PRO A 178 -3.01 -1.66 5.11
C PRO A 178 -1.60 -1.65 4.52
N THR A 179 -0.87 -2.74 4.72
CA THR A 179 0.51 -2.87 4.25
C THR A 179 0.67 -4.20 3.51
N LEU A 180 0.99 -4.13 2.23
CA LEU A 180 1.42 -5.27 1.43
C LEU A 180 2.93 -5.46 1.65
N ILE A 181 3.34 -6.57 2.23
CA ILE A 181 4.74 -6.86 2.54
C ILE A 181 5.13 -8.11 1.75
N THR A 182 6.27 -8.06 1.08
CA THR A 182 6.86 -9.28 0.50
C THR A 182 8.17 -9.60 1.21
N THR A 183 8.48 -10.89 1.35
CA THR A 183 9.75 -11.34 1.93
C THR A 183 10.23 -12.62 1.28
N ASN A 184 11.54 -12.73 1.08
CA ASN A 184 12.21 -13.97 0.71
C ASN A 184 12.58 -14.82 1.93
N LEU A 185 12.40 -14.29 3.15
CA LEU A 185 12.70 -15.03 4.38
C LEU A 185 11.66 -16.12 4.62
N PRO A 186 12.08 -17.32 5.05
CA PRO A 186 11.17 -18.27 5.66
C PRO A 186 10.48 -17.64 6.88
N ILE A 187 9.19 -17.92 7.07
CA ILE A 187 8.41 -17.35 8.18
C ILE A 187 9.07 -17.60 9.55
N ARG A 188 9.68 -18.77 9.73
CA ARG A 188 10.41 -19.13 10.96
C ARG A 188 11.62 -18.24 11.26
N ASP A 189 12.20 -17.62 10.23
CA ASP A 189 13.43 -16.82 10.36
C ASP A 189 13.13 -15.32 10.56
N LEU A 190 11.89 -14.88 10.31
CA LEU A 190 11.48 -13.47 10.46
C LEU A 190 11.81 -12.90 11.84
N ARG A 191 11.57 -13.66 12.91
CA ARG A 191 11.85 -13.22 14.28
C ARG A 191 13.34 -13.02 14.52
N ALA A 192 14.16 -13.93 14.01
CA ALA A 192 15.61 -13.85 14.16
C ALA A 192 16.21 -12.71 13.33
N THR A 193 15.65 -12.42 12.15
CA THR A 193 16.18 -11.39 11.24
C THR A 193 15.67 -9.98 11.53
N LEU A 194 14.38 -9.83 11.88
CA LEU A 194 13.75 -8.52 12.08
C LEU A 194 13.65 -8.12 13.56
N GLY A 195 13.98 -9.01 14.48
CA GLY A 195 13.80 -8.78 15.91
C GLY A 195 12.36 -9.04 16.39
N ASP A 196 12.24 -9.29 17.69
CA ASP A 196 11.01 -9.78 18.30
C ASP A 196 9.83 -8.81 18.17
N ARG A 197 10.09 -7.51 18.39
CA ARG A 197 9.05 -6.48 18.39
C ARG A 197 8.41 -6.27 17.02
N ILE A 198 9.20 -6.38 15.96
CA ILE A 198 8.74 -6.26 14.58
C ILE A 198 7.99 -7.53 14.19
N ALA A 199 8.58 -8.70 14.44
CA ALA A 199 7.95 -9.98 14.13
C ALA A 199 6.60 -10.17 14.83
N SER A 200 6.48 -9.77 16.10
CA SER A 200 5.22 -9.82 16.85
C SER A 200 4.13 -8.95 16.22
N ARG A 201 4.45 -7.73 15.78
CA ARG A 201 3.48 -6.83 15.13
C ARG A 201 3.06 -7.35 13.75
N LEU A 202 4.04 -7.77 12.95
CA LEU A 202 3.78 -8.41 11.67
C LEU A 202 2.90 -9.65 11.84
N ALA A 203 3.16 -10.43 12.89
CA ALA A 203 2.41 -11.64 13.18
C ALA A 203 0.91 -11.40 13.43
N GLU A 204 0.57 -10.25 14.02
CA GLU A 204 -0.80 -9.86 14.36
C GLU A 204 -1.49 -9.06 13.25
N MET A 205 -0.80 -8.10 12.64
CA MET A 205 -1.42 -7.22 11.64
C MET A 205 -1.55 -7.83 10.24
N THR A 206 -0.86 -8.93 9.96
CA THR A 206 -0.80 -9.51 8.60
C THR A 206 -1.54 -10.84 8.48
N ASP A 207 -2.35 -10.95 7.43
CA ASP A 207 -2.67 -12.25 6.84
C ASP A 207 -1.43 -12.80 6.15
N ARG A 208 -1.08 -14.06 6.43
CA ARG A 208 0.15 -14.66 5.91
C ARG A 208 -0.17 -15.57 4.73
N VAL A 209 0.49 -15.34 3.61
CA VAL A 209 0.38 -16.16 2.41
C VAL A 209 1.76 -16.61 2.01
N VAL A 210 1.97 -17.93 2.00
CA VAL A 210 3.18 -18.54 1.49
C VAL A 210 2.96 -18.88 0.03
N LEU A 211 3.71 -18.21 -0.85
CA LEU A 211 3.75 -18.50 -2.27
C LEU A 211 4.87 -19.49 -2.54
N ASP A 212 4.52 -20.60 -3.17
CA ASP A 212 5.44 -21.65 -3.58
C ASP A 212 5.43 -21.83 -5.11
N GLY A 213 6.17 -22.83 -5.59
CA GLY A 213 6.28 -23.17 -7.00
C GLY A 213 7.60 -22.77 -7.65
N ALA A 214 7.67 -22.99 -8.96
CA ALA A 214 8.88 -22.75 -9.75
C ALA A 214 9.13 -21.25 -9.94
N ASP A 215 10.41 -20.87 -10.08
CA ASP A 215 10.79 -19.52 -10.47
C ASP A 215 10.20 -19.18 -11.84
N ARG A 216 9.18 -18.32 -11.84
CA ARG A 216 8.46 -17.89 -13.04
C ARG A 216 9.37 -17.13 -14.00
N ARG A 217 10.46 -16.52 -13.50
CA ARG A 217 11.45 -15.79 -14.31
C ARG A 217 12.35 -16.72 -15.10
N ARG A 218 12.56 -17.96 -14.64
CA ARG A 218 13.34 -18.98 -15.36
C ARG A 218 12.55 -19.66 -16.48
N ARG A 219 11.21 -19.62 -16.44
CA ARG A 219 10.35 -20.18 -17.50
C ARG A 219 10.27 -19.31 -18.76
N SER A 220 10.61 -18.02 -18.67
CA SER A 220 10.60 -17.10 -19.83
C SER A 220 11.91 -17.06 -20.62
N ALA A 221 12.90 -17.92 -20.27
CA ALA A 221 14.22 -17.97 -20.89
C ALA A 221 14.42 -19.20 -21.81
N ALA A 222 13.33 -19.84 -22.25
CA ALA A 222 13.33 -20.98 -23.17
C ALA A 222 12.48 -20.69 -24.40
#